data_AF-A0A0N4XNZ5-F1
#
_entry.id   AF-A0A0N4XNZ5-F1
#
_cell.length_a   1.000
_cell.length_b   1.000
_cell.length_c   1.000
_cell.angle_alpha   90.00
_cell.angle_beta   90.00
_cell.angle_gamma   90.00
#
_symmetry.space_group_name_H-M   'P 1'
#
loop_
_entity.id
_entity.type
_entity.pdbx_description
1 polymer ?
#
loop_
_entity_poly.entity_id
_entity_poly.type
_entity_poly.pdbx_seq_one_letter_code
_entity_poly.pdbx_strand_id
1 'polypeptide(L)'
;LAAGALWIAAVATAFTVILVPYDYQNGGYWTPLERASYYSFSRLGWALSVGWVVFAVNRGYGGLITRFMSLKFWIPLGRLTYCSYLCHMLVANYVFRLGTASIHYDGLWDMYVHGIVPVLLLTFLFALAMTLFFELPAARIEAMFFSRKAVEQKKDRKMSSEPPAYIKF
;
A
#
# COMPACT_ATOMS: atom_id res chain seq x y z
N LEU A 1 -5.56 -0.68 29.28
CA LEU A 1 -4.53 -1.71 29.54
C LEU A 1 -4.47 -2.75 28.41
N ALA A 2 -5.57 -3.45 28.07
CA ALA A 2 -5.58 -4.47 27.02
C ALA A 2 -5.10 -3.97 25.63
N ALA A 3 -5.56 -2.80 25.17
CA ALA A 3 -5.14 -2.24 23.88
C ALA A 3 -3.64 -1.93 23.81
N GLY A 4 -3.03 -1.46 24.91
CA GLY A 4 -1.60 -1.18 24.98
C GLY A 4 -0.75 -2.45 24.89
N ALA A 5 -1.18 -3.54 25.55
CA ALA A 5 -0.52 -4.83 25.44
C ALA A 5 -0.54 -5.38 24.00
N LEU A 6 -1.66 -5.19 23.29
CA LEU A 6 -1.79 -5.61 21.89
C LEU A 6 -0.94 -4.76 20.94
N TRP A 7 -0.75 -3.46 21.22
CA TRP A 7 0.21 -2.63 20.50
C TRP A 7 1.65 -3.12 20.67
N ILE A 8 2.06 -3.41 21.91
CA ILE A 8 3.40 -3.95 22.19
C ILE A 8 3.59 -5.29 21.50
N ALA A 9 2.59 -6.19 21.58
CA ALA A 9 2.64 -7.48 20.92
C ALA A 9 2.74 -7.36 19.40
N ALA A 10 1.96 -6.47 18.77
CA ALA A 10 2.01 -6.24 17.33
C ALA A 10 3.37 -5.70 16.88
N VAL A 11 3.92 -4.73 17.61
CA VAL A 11 5.24 -4.14 17.33
C VAL A 11 6.34 -5.19 17.52
N ALA A 12 6.33 -5.91 18.64
CA ALA A 12 7.27 -7.00 18.90
C ALA A 12 7.21 -8.06 17.80
N THR A 13 6.01 -8.46 17.37
CA THR A 13 5.84 -9.44 16.29
C THR A 13 6.42 -8.93 14.96
N ALA A 14 6.19 -7.66 14.60
CA ALA A 14 6.76 -7.07 13.39
C ALA A 14 8.30 -7.02 13.44
N PHE A 15 8.87 -6.61 14.58
CA PHE A 15 10.32 -6.57 14.76
C PHE A 15 10.94 -7.97 14.72
N THR A 16 10.33 -8.95 15.37
CA THR A 16 10.80 -10.35 15.32
C THR A 16 10.83 -10.86 13.89
N VAL A 17 9.78 -10.61 13.09
CA VAL A 17 9.75 -11.02 11.69
C VAL A 17 10.90 -10.39 10.88
N ILE A 18 11.28 -9.14 11.16
CA ILE A 18 12.37 -8.45 10.45
C ILE A 18 13.75 -8.92 10.92
N LEU A 19 13.93 -9.13 12.23
CA LEU A 19 15.25 -9.38 12.83
C LEU A 19 15.67 -10.85 12.81
N VAL A 20 14.72 -11.79 12.85
CA VAL A 20 15.01 -13.22 12.81
C VAL A 20 15.94 -13.63 11.65
N PRO A 21 15.75 -13.20 10.39
CA PRO A 21 16.65 -13.58 9.28
C PRO A 21 18.06 -12.96 9.34
N TYR A 22 18.38 -12.11 10.33
CA TYR A 22 19.68 -11.44 10.41
C TYR A 22 20.86 -12.41 10.42
N ASP A 23 20.79 -13.46 11.26
CA ASP A 23 21.87 -14.45 11.35
C ASP A 23 21.98 -15.26 10.05
N TYR A 24 20.84 -15.57 9.41
CA TYR A 24 20.82 -16.25 8.11
C TYR A 24 21.51 -15.42 7.01
N GLN A 25 21.27 -14.10 7.02
CA GLN A 25 21.87 -13.18 6.05
C GLN A 25 23.38 -12.99 6.24
N ASN A 26 23.89 -13.15 7.46
CA ASN A 26 25.32 -13.08 7.76
C ASN A 26 26.07 -14.41 7.53
N GLY A 27 25.44 -15.38 6.86
CA GLY A 27 26.04 -16.68 6.56
C GLY A 27 25.83 -17.74 7.66
N GLY A 28 24.98 -17.47 8.64
CA GLY A 28 24.57 -18.45 9.63
C GLY A 28 23.79 -19.61 9.00
N TYR A 29 24.11 -20.83 9.42
CA TYR A 29 23.40 -22.01 8.95
C TYR A 29 22.02 -22.12 9.63
N TRP A 30 20.96 -22.26 8.83
CA TRP A 30 19.63 -22.59 9.33
C TRP A 30 19.26 -24.01 8.96
N THR A 31 18.73 -24.74 9.94
CA THR A 31 18.13 -26.06 9.72
C THR A 31 16.91 -25.96 8.81
N PRO A 32 16.55 -27.03 8.08
CA PRO A 32 15.36 -27.05 7.23
C PRO A 32 14.06 -26.69 7.98
N LEU A 33 13.97 -27.06 9.25
CA LEU A 33 12.81 -26.77 10.11
C LEU A 33 12.70 -25.28 10.43
N GLU A 34 13.82 -24.62 10.78
CA GLU A 34 13.87 -23.18 11.03
C GLU A 34 13.48 -22.38 9.78
N ARG A 35 13.99 -22.79 8.62
CA ARG A 35 13.63 -22.16 7.34
C ARG A 35 12.15 -22.32 7.04
N ALA A 36 11.63 -23.54 7.10
CA ALA A 36 10.23 -23.83 6.78
C ALA A 36 9.28 -23.07 7.71
N SER A 37 9.53 -23.12 9.03
CA SER A 37 8.72 -22.40 10.01
C SER A 37 8.75 -20.89 9.79
N TYR A 38 9.92 -20.29 9.56
CA TYR A 38 10.02 -18.86 9.27
C TYR A 38 9.26 -18.47 8.00
N TYR A 39 9.42 -19.19 6.88
CA TYR A 39 8.70 -18.85 5.65
C TYR A 39 7.18 -18.99 5.77
N SER A 40 6.69 -19.96 6.57
CA SER A 40 5.26 -20.14 6.81
C SER A 40 4.66 -19.09 7.75
N PHE A 41 5.33 -18.78 8.86
CA PHE A 41 4.77 -17.92 9.90
C PHE A 41 5.12 -16.44 9.76
N SER A 42 6.22 -16.08 9.11
CA SER A 42 6.64 -14.67 8.96
C SER A 42 5.56 -13.81 8.31
N ARG A 43 4.97 -14.31 7.20
CA ARG A 43 3.88 -13.62 6.50
C ARG A 43 2.62 -13.49 7.35
N LEU A 44 2.30 -14.53 8.11
CA LEU A 44 1.14 -14.52 9.02
C LEU A 44 1.36 -13.53 10.18
N GLY A 45 2.52 -13.55 10.81
CA GLY A 45 2.89 -12.63 11.88
C GLY A 45 2.88 -11.17 11.42
N TRP A 46 3.43 -10.90 10.24
CA TRP A 46 3.36 -9.57 9.62
C TRP A 46 1.92 -9.14 9.35
N ALA A 47 1.11 -10.02 8.75
CA ALA A 47 -0.29 -9.73 8.45
C ALA A 47 -1.12 -9.48 9.71
N LEU A 48 -0.89 -10.24 10.79
CA LEU A 48 -1.56 -10.03 12.08
C LEU A 48 -1.15 -8.70 12.72
N SER A 49 0.14 -8.35 12.66
CA SER A 49 0.64 -7.07 13.18
C SER A 49 0.00 -5.89 12.44
N VAL A 50 0.03 -5.89 11.10
CA VAL A 50 -0.60 -4.85 10.29
C VAL A 50 -2.13 -4.85 10.47
N GLY A 51 -2.75 -6.03 10.55
CA GLY A 51 -4.18 -6.19 10.79
C GLY A 51 -4.62 -5.56 12.12
N TRP A 52 -3.82 -5.72 13.19
CA TRP A 52 -4.07 -5.05 14.46
C TRP A 52 -4.02 -3.53 14.32
N VAL A 53 -3.05 -2.97 13.58
CA VAL A 53 -2.97 -1.52 13.32
C VAL A 53 -4.26 -1.01 12.67
N VAL A 54 -4.74 -1.68 11.62
CA VAL A 54 -5.96 -1.30 10.91
C VAL A 54 -7.18 -1.39 11.84
N PHE A 55 -7.30 -2.48 12.60
CA PHE A 55 -8.39 -2.66 13.55
C PHE A 55 -8.38 -1.58 14.65
N ALA A 56 -7.22 -1.30 15.22
CA ALA A 56 -7.05 -0.30 16.27
C ALA A 56 -7.40 1.12 15.77
N VAL A 57 -7.02 1.46 14.53
CA VAL A 57 -7.38 2.74 13.90
C VAL A 57 -8.90 2.85 13.71
N ASN A 58 -9.56 1.79 13.20
CA ASN A 58 -11.01 1.77 13.00
C ASN A 58 -11.82 1.85 14.30
N ARG A 59 -11.30 1.28 15.39
CA ARG A 59 -11.98 1.25 16.70
C ARG A 59 -11.66 2.47 17.59
N GLY A 60 -10.88 3.43 17.09
CA GLY A 60 -10.50 4.65 17.83
C GLY A 60 -9.35 4.47 18.82
N TYR A 61 -8.70 3.30 18.85
CA TYR A 61 -7.53 3.02 19.71
C TYR A 61 -6.19 3.42 19.05
N GLY A 62 -6.22 4.03 17.87
CA GLY A 62 -5.02 4.39 17.10
C GLY A 62 -4.37 5.73 17.46
N GLY A 63 -5.06 6.63 18.16
CA GLY A 63 -4.50 7.90 18.64
C GLY A 63 -3.71 8.68 17.58
N LEU A 64 -2.40 8.78 17.75
CA LEU A 64 -1.48 9.45 16.81
C LEU A 64 -1.48 8.80 15.42
N ILE A 65 -1.54 7.47 15.34
CA ILE A 65 -1.51 6.70 14.10
C ILE A 65 -2.77 6.98 13.28
N THR A 66 -3.93 7.12 13.94
CA THR A 66 -5.18 7.52 13.28
C THR A 66 -5.05 8.91 12.65
N ARG A 67 -4.45 9.87 13.35
CA ARG A 67 -4.21 11.23 12.82
C ARG A 67 -3.26 11.22 11.63
N PHE A 68 -2.19 10.43 11.71
CA PHE A 68 -1.24 10.24 10.62
C PHE A 68 -1.92 9.62 9.38
N MET A 69 -2.68 8.53 9.56
CA MET A 69 -3.37 7.85 8.46
C MET A 69 -4.51 8.65 7.84
N SER A 70 -5.06 9.62 8.57
CA SER A 70 -6.14 10.50 8.09
C SER A 70 -5.65 11.70 7.26
N LEU A 71 -4.33 11.83 7.03
CA LEU A 71 -3.78 12.91 6.21
C LEU A 71 -4.19 12.75 4.74
N LYS A 72 -4.70 13.82 4.13
CA LYS A 72 -5.05 13.84 2.69
C LYS A 72 -3.86 13.57 1.76
N PHE A 73 -2.63 13.68 2.27
CA PHE A 73 -1.40 13.33 1.58
C PHE A 73 -1.36 11.84 1.13
N TRP A 74 -2.00 10.93 1.88
CA TRP A 74 -2.04 9.51 1.51
C TRP A 74 -2.88 9.21 0.27
N ILE A 75 -3.79 10.12 -0.11
CA ILE A 75 -4.69 9.90 -1.25
C ILE A 75 -3.91 9.84 -2.57
N PRO A 76 -3.12 10.87 -2.97
CA PRO A 76 -2.30 10.78 -4.18
C PRO A 76 -1.19 9.74 -4.06
N LEU A 77 -0.63 9.53 -2.87
CA LEU A 77 0.42 8.53 -2.66
C LEU A 77 -0.09 7.11 -2.87
N GLY A 78 -1.30 6.79 -2.38
CA GLY A 78 -1.93 5.48 -2.56
C GLY A 78 -2.11 5.12 -4.03
N ARG A 79 -2.56 6.10 -4.84
CA ARG A 79 -2.68 5.98 -6.30
C ARG A 79 -1.34 5.69 -6.98
N LEU A 80 -0.33 6.47 -6.64
CA LEU A 80 1.03 6.27 -7.16
C LEU A 80 1.59 4.89 -6.79
N THR A 81 1.42 4.45 -5.54
CA THR A 81 1.88 3.12 -5.09
C THR A 81 1.14 1.99 -5.77
N TYR A 82 -0.13 2.18 -6.12
CA TYR A 82 -0.90 1.21 -6.90
C TYR A 82 -0.34 1.06 -8.32
N CYS A 83 -0.12 2.18 -9.03
CA CYS A 83 0.49 2.13 -10.36
C CYS A 83 1.91 1.55 -10.32
N SER A 84 2.69 1.89 -9.30
CA SER A 84 4.02 1.30 -9.04
C SER A 84 3.91 -0.21 -8.88
N TYR A 85 2.96 -0.71 -8.10
CA TYR A 85 2.76 -2.15 -7.92
C TYR A 85 2.46 -2.88 -9.24
N LEU A 86 1.71 -2.27 -10.15
CA LEU A 86 1.43 -2.89 -11.45
C LEU A 86 2.66 -2.93 -12.37
N CYS A 87 3.49 -1.89 -12.38
CA CYS A 87 4.59 -1.78 -13.33
C CYS A 87 5.95 -2.30 -12.81
N HIS A 88 6.16 -2.35 -11.49
CA HIS A 88 7.50 -2.62 -10.92
C HIS A 88 8.11 -3.95 -11.40
N MET A 89 7.32 -5.01 -11.55
CA MET A 89 7.82 -6.29 -12.04
C MET A 89 8.31 -6.19 -13.49
N LEU A 90 7.61 -5.44 -14.35
CA LEU A 90 8.02 -5.21 -15.74
C LEU A 90 9.30 -4.39 -15.80
N VAL A 91 9.38 -3.32 -15.00
CA VAL A 91 10.55 -2.44 -14.93
C VAL A 91 11.77 -3.19 -14.38
N ALA A 92 11.61 -3.94 -13.29
CA ALA A 92 12.67 -4.76 -12.71
C ALA A 92 13.20 -5.77 -13.74
N ASN A 93 12.29 -6.51 -14.40
CA ASN A 93 12.67 -7.46 -15.45
C ASN A 93 13.40 -6.79 -16.63
N TYR A 94 12.97 -5.59 -17.03
CA TYR A 94 13.64 -4.83 -18.07
C TYR A 94 15.05 -4.43 -17.64
N VAL A 95 15.21 -3.80 -16.47
CA VAL A 95 16.50 -3.35 -15.93
C VAL A 95 17.47 -4.51 -15.76
N PHE A 96 17.03 -5.66 -15.23
CA PHE A 96 17.90 -6.83 -15.07
C PHE A 96 18.32 -7.45 -16.40
N ARG A 97 17.53 -7.32 -17.48
CA ARG A 97 17.92 -7.77 -18.82
C ARG A 97 18.85 -6.81 -19.55
N LEU A 98 18.94 -5.55 -19.12
CA LEU A 98 19.89 -4.58 -19.70
C LEU A 98 21.34 -4.89 -19.30
N GLY A 99 21.55 -5.55 -18.17
CA GLY A 99 22.87 -6.03 -17.75
C GLY A 99 23.32 -7.19 -18.64
N THR A 100 24.35 -6.98 -19.47
CA THR A 100 24.97 -8.01 -20.32
C THR A 100 25.89 -8.97 -19.57
N ALA A 101 26.14 -8.74 -18.27
CA ALA A 101 27.01 -9.56 -17.42
C ALA A 101 26.24 -10.16 -16.24
N SER A 102 26.71 -11.31 -15.75
CA SER A 102 26.20 -11.96 -14.53
C SER A 102 26.27 -10.99 -13.36
N ILE A 103 25.14 -10.77 -12.72
CA ILE A 103 24.98 -9.80 -11.64
C ILE A 103 25.73 -10.31 -10.40
N HIS A 104 26.95 -9.82 -10.18
CA HIS A 104 27.74 -10.11 -8.98
C HIS A 104 27.57 -8.96 -8.00
N TYR A 105 26.73 -9.16 -6.98
CA TYR A 105 26.63 -8.25 -5.87
C TYR A 105 27.54 -8.74 -4.75
N ASP A 106 28.69 -8.09 -4.55
CA ASP A 106 29.67 -8.50 -3.54
C ASP A 106 29.30 -8.05 -2.12
N GLY A 107 28.20 -7.31 -1.96
CA GLY A 107 27.67 -6.93 -0.65
C GLY A 107 26.30 -6.27 -0.68
N LEU A 108 25.68 -6.14 0.50
CA LEU A 108 24.37 -5.49 0.66
C LEU A 108 24.36 -4.07 0.08
N TRP A 109 25.42 -3.30 0.33
CA TRP A 109 25.52 -1.92 -0.17
C TRP A 109 25.47 -1.85 -1.70
N ASP A 110 26.20 -2.73 -2.37
CA ASP A 110 26.25 -2.82 -3.82
C ASP A 110 24.87 -3.19 -4.40
N MET A 111 24.20 -4.18 -3.80
CA MET A 111 22.83 -4.55 -4.16
C MET A 111 21.83 -3.41 -3.97
N TYR A 112 21.95 -2.62 -2.89
CA TYR A 112 21.06 -1.49 -2.64
C TYR A 112 21.26 -0.37 -3.67
N VAL A 113 22.50 0.05 -3.90
CA VAL A 113 22.84 1.20 -4.75
C VAL A 113 22.65 0.87 -6.23
N HIS A 114 23.06 -0.32 -6.69
CA HIS A 114 23.06 -0.68 -8.11
C HIS A 114 21.83 -1.51 -8.52
N GLY A 115 21.16 -2.19 -7.59
CA GLY A 115 19.96 -2.97 -7.88
C GLY A 115 18.67 -2.26 -7.48
N ILE A 116 18.48 -2.04 -6.19
CA ILE A 116 17.19 -1.60 -5.64
C ILE A 116 16.87 -0.15 -6.00
N VAL A 117 17.79 0.79 -5.77
CA VAL A 117 17.54 2.22 -5.99
C VAL A 117 17.20 2.53 -7.45
N PRO A 118 17.94 2.05 -8.48
CA PRO A 118 17.63 2.35 -9.87
C PRO A 118 16.28 1.76 -10.30
N VAL A 119 15.99 0.52 -9.91
CA VAL A 119 14.70 -0.13 -10.20
C VAL A 119 13.55 0.64 -9.56
N LEU A 120 13.68 1.05 -8.29
CA LEU A 120 12.65 1.84 -7.60
C LEU A 120 12.45 3.19 -8.28
N LEU A 121 13.51 3.95 -8.57
CA LEU A 121 13.41 5.25 -9.20
C LEU A 121 12.72 5.16 -10.58
N LEU A 122 13.16 4.24 -11.43
CA LEU A 122 12.53 4.00 -12.74
C LEU A 122 11.06 3.57 -12.59
N THR A 123 10.77 2.71 -11.62
CA THR A 123 9.40 2.27 -11.34
C THR A 123 8.51 3.44 -10.95
N PHE A 124 8.95 4.29 -10.01
CA PHE A 124 8.16 5.44 -9.58
C PHE A 124 7.99 6.49 -10.67
N LEU A 125 9.01 6.72 -11.50
CA LEU A 125 8.91 7.61 -12.67
C LEU A 125 7.87 7.08 -13.68
N PHE A 126 7.92 5.78 -13.98
CA PHE A 126 6.97 5.16 -14.89
C PHE A 126 5.55 5.11 -14.30
N ALA A 127 5.42 4.80 -13.01
CA ALA A 127 4.16 4.83 -12.29
C ALA A 127 3.54 6.24 -12.31
N LEU A 128 4.34 7.28 -12.11
CA LEU A 128 3.89 8.66 -12.20
C LEU A 128 3.34 8.97 -13.59
N ALA A 129 4.04 8.57 -14.65
CA ALA A 129 3.55 8.71 -16.01
C ALA A 129 2.21 7.97 -16.19
N MET A 130 2.09 6.72 -15.74
CA MET A 130 0.84 5.96 -15.82
C MET A 130 -0.32 6.61 -15.05
N THR A 131 -0.07 7.11 -13.84
CA THR A 131 -1.07 7.82 -13.04
C THR A 131 -1.54 9.09 -13.77
N LEU A 132 -0.63 9.85 -14.39
CA LEU A 132 -0.99 11.07 -15.13
C LEU A 132 -1.78 10.79 -16.41
N PHE A 133 -1.37 9.79 -17.20
CA PHE A 133 -1.97 9.50 -18.51
C PHE A 133 -3.24 8.66 -18.46
N PHE A 134 -3.39 7.78 -17.48
CA PHE A 134 -4.52 6.85 -17.42
C PHE A 134 -5.41 7.10 -16.21
N GLU A 135 -4.83 7.17 -15.02
CA GLU A 135 -5.59 7.20 -13.77
C GLU A 135 -6.31 8.55 -13.55
N LEU A 136 -5.64 9.68 -13.78
CA LEU A 136 -6.26 11.00 -13.68
C LEU A 136 -7.39 11.24 -14.69
N PRO A 137 -7.23 10.96 -16.01
CA PRO A 137 -8.32 11.12 -16.95
C PRO A 137 -9.46 10.14 -16.69
N ALA A 138 -9.17 8.88 -16.33
CA ALA A 138 -10.22 7.92 -15.95
C ALA A 138 -11.01 8.40 -14.74
N ALA A 139 -10.33 8.90 -13.69
CA ALA A 139 -10.98 9.46 -12.51
C ALA A 139 -11.84 10.69 -12.82
N ARG A 140 -11.42 11.54 -13.78
CA ARG A 140 -12.22 12.69 -14.23
C ARG A 140 -13.46 12.24 -15.00
N ILE A 141 -13.34 11.25 -15.88
CA ILE A 141 -14.47 10.69 -16.62
C ILE A 141 -15.48 10.07 -15.64
N GLU A 142 -14.99 9.26 -14.71
CA GLU A 142 -15.79 8.65 -13.66
C GLU A 142 -16.54 9.72 -12.84
N ALA A 143 -15.85 10.78 -12.43
CA ALA A 143 -16.46 11.89 -11.71
C ALA A 143 -17.58 12.57 -12.50
N MET A 144 -17.47 12.70 -13.84
CA MET A 144 -18.55 13.27 -14.67
C MET A 144 -19.80 12.37 -14.69
N PHE A 145 -19.62 11.05 -14.82
CA PHE A 145 -20.74 10.10 -14.83
C PHE A 145 -21.45 10.03 -13.48
N PHE A 146 -20.70 10.01 -12.37
CA PHE A 146 -21.29 9.90 -11.03
C PHE A 146 -21.78 11.24 -10.47
N SER A 147 -21.14 12.37 -10.80
CA SER A 147 -21.66 13.70 -10.43
C SER A 147 -22.99 13.99 -11.11
N ARG A 148 -23.18 13.53 -12.36
CA ARG A 148 -24.47 13.61 -13.04
C ARG A 148 -25.55 12.82 -12.30
N LYS A 149 -25.26 11.58 -11.88
CA LYS A 149 -26.20 10.75 -11.11
C LYS A 149 -26.54 11.36 -9.73
N ALA A 150 -25.57 11.95 -9.04
CA ALA A 150 -25.80 12.58 -7.74
C ALA A 150 -26.67 13.85 -7.84
N VAL A 151 -26.52 14.63 -8.93
CA VAL A 151 -27.35 15.80 -9.20
C VAL A 151 -28.78 15.39 -9.59
N GLU A 152 -28.94 14.36 -10.42
CA GLU A 152 -30.26 13.79 -10.78
C GLU A 152 -31.00 13.26 -9.54
N GLN A 153 -30.34 12.46 -8.68
CA GLN A 153 -30.96 11.98 -7.43
C GLN A 153 -31.38 13.11 -6.48
N LYS A 154 -30.58 14.17 -6.37
CA LYS A 154 -30.92 15.33 -5.53
C LYS A 154 -32.11 16.11 -6.08
N LYS A 155 -32.25 16.18 -7.42
CA LYS A 155 -33.38 16.80 -8.10
C LYS A 155 -34.67 15.98 -7.91
N ASP A 156 -34.62 14.67 -8.08
CA ASP A 156 -35.77 13.78 -7.94
C ASP A 156 -36.28 13.73 -6.49
N ARG A 157 -35.37 13.72 -5.50
CA ARG A 157 -35.72 13.79 -4.08
C ARG A 157 -36.40 15.14 -3.71
N LYS A 158 -35.98 16.23 -4.33
CA LYS A 158 -36.58 17.56 -4.11
C LYS A 158 -37.97 17.63 -4.77
N MET A 159 -38.12 17.07 -5.97
CA MET A 159 -39.39 17.04 -6.70
C MET A 159 -40.44 16.12 -6.04
N SER A 160 -40.01 15.07 -5.34
CA SER A 160 -40.90 14.20 -4.53
C SER A 160 -41.32 14.82 -3.19
N SER A 161 -40.61 15.82 -2.67
CA SER A 161 -40.90 16.44 -1.38
C SER A 161 -41.67 17.76 -1.48
N GLU A 162 -41.70 18.38 -2.67
CA GLU A 162 -42.59 19.51 -2.95
C GLU A 162 -43.96 18.98 -3.41
N PRO A 163 -45.07 19.35 -2.75
CA PRO A 163 -46.39 18.97 -3.21
C PRO A 163 -46.63 19.57 -4.61
N PRO A 164 -47.26 18.83 -5.54
CA PRO A 164 -47.40 19.27 -6.92
C PRO A 164 -48.16 20.60 -6.99
N ALA A 165 -47.75 21.45 -7.93
CA ALA A 165 -48.09 22.87 -8.00
C ALA A 165 -49.60 23.20 -8.00
N TYR A 166 -50.47 22.22 -8.25
CA TYR A 166 -51.92 22.38 -8.22
C TYR A 166 -52.54 22.31 -6.80
N ILE A 167 -51.75 22.05 -5.75
CA ILE A 167 -52.21 21.99 -4.34
C ILE A 167 -51.85 23.29 -3.56
N LYS A 168 -51.28 24.30 -4.23
CA LYS A 168 -51.04 25.61 -3.62
C LYS A 168 -52.25 26.53 -3.86
N PHE A 169 -53.22 26.48 -2.95
CA PHE A 169 -54.25 27.50 -2.78
C PHE A 169 -53.78 28.58 -1.80
#